data_AF-A0A3B3VIU6-F1
#
_entry.id   AF-A0A3B3VIU6-F1
#
_cell.length_a   1.000
_cell.length_b   1.000
_cell.length_c   1.000
_cell.angle_alpha   90.00
_cell.angle_beta   90.00
_cell.angle_gamma   90.00
#
_symmetry.space_group_name_H-M   'P 1'
#
loop_
_entity.id
_entity.type
_entity.pdbx_description
1 polymer ?
#
loop_
_entity_poly.entity_id
_entity_poly.type
_entity_poly.pdbx_seq_one_letter_code
_entity_poly.pdbx_strand_id
1 'polypeptide(L)'
;MRNKELVYFKLTVILQPNWPVVYSGETISLRCEIEGGEGTQWTYEWRPTNRNSPTSSEYRIDRVSESDNGEYSCMVREGDRQLTEWSDAVTLTVRCESDLETVLLLDFSMKQFTSVISDHRNV
;
A
#
# COMPACT_ATOMS: atom_id res chain seq x y z
N MET A 1 -10.40 -35.39 -8.17
CA MET A 1 -11.26 -35.11 -6.99
C MET A 1 -10.53 -34.06 -6.16
N ARG A 2 -11.20 -32.95 -5.84
CA ARG A 2 -10.64 -31.76 -5.18
C ARG A 2 -10.18 -32.10 -3.77
N ASN A 3 -8.95 -31.73 -3.40
CA ASN A 3 -8.58 -31.55 -1.99
C ASN A 3 -7.65 -30.32 -1.88
N LYS A 4 -8.28 -29.13 -1.97
CA LYS A 4 -7.67 -27.84 -1.62
C LYS A 4 -8.02 -27.54 -0.17
N GLU A 5 -7.42 -28.25 0.77
CA GLU A 5 -7.58 -28.00 2.20
C GLU A 5 -6.29 -27.40 2.75
N LEU A 6 -6.00 -26.16 2.33
CA LEU A 6 -4.96 -25.29 2.90
C LEU A 6 -5.57 -23.95 3.34
N VAL A 7 -6.74 -23.99 4.00
CA VAL A 7 -7.38 -22.78 4.53
C VAL A 7 -7.66 -23.01 6.01
N TYR A 8 -6.68 -22.68 6.85
CA TYR A 8 -6.89 -22.68 8.30
C TYR A 8 -6.90 -21.27 8.91
N PHE A 9 -6.32 -20.28 8.25
CA PHE A 9 -6.27 -18.91 8.75
C PHE A 9 -6.47 -17.91 7.61
N LYS A 10 -7.28 -16.88 7.89
CA LYS A 10 -7.45 -15.74 6.99
C LYS A 10 -6.47 -14.64 7.38
N LEU A 11 -5.81 -14.06 6.39
CA LEU A 11 -4.88 -12.96 6.57
C LEU A 11 -5.46 -11.66 6.03
N THR A 12 -5.23 -10.57 6.76
CA THR A 12 -5.63 -9.23 6.36
C THR A 12 -4.43 -8.29 6.49
N VAL A 13 -4.12 -7.55 5.42
CA VAL A 13 -3.08 -6.50 5.45
C VAL A 13 -3.73 -5.16 5.78
N ILE A 14 -3.14 -4.44 6.72
CA ILE A 14 -3.59 -3.14 7.19
C ILE A 14 -2.44 -2.14 7.07
N LEU A 15 -2.71 -0.99 6.45
CA LEU A 15 -1.78 0.14 6.44
C LEU A 15 -1.88 0.90 7.77
N GLN A 16 -0.73 1.26 8.32
CA GLN A 16 -0.61 2.12 9.49
C GLN A 16 0.34 3.27 9.19
N PRO A 17 -0.16 4.52 9.19
CA PRO A 17 -1.58 4.88 9.33
C PRO A 17 -2.47 4.39 8.17
N ASN A 18 -3.79 4.30 8.38
CA ASN A 18 -4.73 3.63 7.47
C ASN A 18 -5.15 4.45 6.25
N TRP A 19 -4.36 5.46 5.87
CA TRP A 19 -4.59 6.23 4.66
C TRP A 19 -3.92 5.56 3.45
N PRO A 20 -4.58 5.55 2.28
CA PRO A 20 -4.06 4.90 1.07
C PRO A 20 -2.95 5.71 0.38
N VAL A 21 -2.83 7.01 0.70
CA VAL A 21 -1.86 7.93 0.10
C VAL A 21 -0.95 8.48 1.20
N VAL A 22 0.36 8.37 0.98
CA VAL A 22 1.43 8.88 1.84
C VAL A 22 2.40 9.72 1.02
N TYR A 23 3.15 10.59 1.66
CA TYR A 23 4.11 11.47 0.99
C TYR A 23 5.55 10.98 1.16
N SER A 24 6.38 11.24 0.16
CA SER A 24 7.80 10.90 0.19
C SER A 24 8.47 11.43 1.45
N GLY A 25 9.27 10.58 2.11
CA GLY A 25 9.96 10.90 3.37
C GLY A 25 9.16 10.53 4.63
N GLU A 26 7.86 10.25 4.52
CA GLU A 26 7.07 9.74 5.63
C GLU A 26 7.49 8.32 6.02
N THR A 27 6.98 7.87 7.17
CA THR A 27 7.20 6.52 7.69
C THR A 27 5.86 5.82 7.80
N ILE A 28 5.79 4.59 7.29
CA ILE A 28 4.61 3.76 7.38
C ILE A 28 4.95 2.37 7.93
N SER A 29 3.92 1.67 8.37
CA SER A 29 3.96 0.25 8.69
C SER A 29 2.81 -0.47 8.00
N LEU A 30 3.09 -1.53 7.26
CA LEU A 30 2.08 -2.52 6.87
C LEU A 30 2.01 -3.60 7.96
N ARG A 31 0.81 -4.01 8.35
CA ARG A 31 0.60 -5.08 9.33
C ARG A 31 -0.22 -6.21 8.73
N CYS A 32 0.25 -7.43 8.92
CA CYS A 32 -0.44 -8.64 8.53
C CYS A 32 -1.07 -9.26 9.77
N GLU A 33 -2.40 -9.26 9.82
CA GLU A 33 -3.17 -9.84 10.92
C GLU A 33 -3.70 -11.22 10.52
N ILE A 34 -3.68 -12.15 11.48
CA ILE A 34 -4.12 -13.53 11.29
C ILE A 34 -5.36 -13.82 12.15
N GLU A 35 -6.49 -14.07 11.49
CA GLU A 35 -7.73 -14.43 12.18
C GLU A 35 -7.64 -15.87 12.69
N GLY A 36 -7.79 -16.07 14.01
CA GLY A 36 -7.78 -17.39 14.66
C GLY A 36 -6.39 -17.97 14.95
N GLY A 37 -5.31 -17.26 14.60
CA GLY A 37 -3.92 -17.68 14.81
C GLY A 37 -3.20 -16.98 15.96
N GLU A 38 -3.94 -16.38 16.90
CA GLU A 38 -3.39 -15.61 18.02
C GLU A 38 -2.52 -16.47 18.96
N GLY A 39 -1.50 -15.85 19.57
CA GLY A 39 -0.62 -16.51 20.55
C GLY A 39 0.43 -17.45 19.95
N THR A 40 0.47 -17.64 18.63
CA THR A 40 1.51 -18.38 17.93
C THR A 40 2.48 -17.43 17.24
N GLN A 41 3.79 -17.72 17.31
CA GLN A 41 4.79 -16.97 16.58
C GLN A 41 4.90 -17.50 15.15
N TRP A 42 4.36 -16.73 14.20
CA TRP A 42 4.37 -17.07 12.77
C TRP A 42 5.58 -16.46 12.04
N THR A 43 6.03 -17.14 10.99
CA THR A 43 6.97 -16.57 10.01
C THR A 43 6.18 -16.06 8.83
N TYR A 44 6.29 -14.76 8.56
CA TYR A 44 5.58 -14.10 7.48
C TYR A 44 6.46 -14.01 6.23
N GLU A 45 5.80 -13.99 5.08
CA GLU A 45 6.39 -13.65 3.79
C GLU A 45 5.55 -12.53 3.16
N TRP A 46 6.23 -11.56 2.55
CA TRP A 46 5.62 -10.36 1.99
C TRP A 46 5.82 -10.29 0.48
N ARG A 47 4.81 -9.76 -0.21
CA ARG A 47 4.88 -9.27 -1.58
C ARG A 47 4.67 -7.75 -1.59
N PRO A 48 5.35 -6.98 -2.44
CA PRO A 48 6.48 -7.44 -3.26
C PRO A 48 7.64 -7.91 -2.37
N THR A 49 8.27 -9.02 -2.77
CA THR A 49 9.43 -9.54 -2.06
C THR A 49 10.65 -8.76 -2.52
N ASN A 50 11.26 -8.01 -1.61
CA ASN A 50 12.54 -7.35 -1.82
C ASN A 50 13.57 -7.84 -0.80
N ARG A 51 14.83 -7.47 -1.01
CA ARG A 51 15.96 -7.92 -0.16
C ARG A 51 15.76 -7.56 1.32
N ASN A 52 14.94 -6.55 1.63
CA ASN A 52 14.70 -6.03 2.97
C ASN A 52 13.31 -6.39 3.50
N SER A 53 12.54 -7.24 2.80
CA SER A 53 11.23 -7.67 3.28
C SER A 53 11.41 -8.44 4.59
N PRO A 54 10.70 -8.05 5.66
CA PRO A 54 10.84 -8.70 6.95
C PRO A 54 10.12 -10.04 6.98
N THR A 55 10.38 -10.83 8.02
CA THR A 55 9.66 -12.07 8.30
C THR A 55 8.68 -11.94 9.47
N SER A 56 8.52 -10.73 10.00
CA SER A 56 7.55 -10.36 11.03
C SER A 56 6.19 -9.97 10.45
N SER A 57 5.18 -9.92 11.32
CA SER A 57 3.83 -9.44 10.99
C SER A 57 3.79 -7.94 10.67
N GLU A 58 4.83 -7.18 10.99
CA GLU A 58 4.98 -5.78 10.64
C GLU A 58 6.05 -5.61 9.56
N TYR A 59 5.69 -4.93 8.47
CA TYR A 59 6.59 -4.42 7.47
C TYR A 59 6.64 -2.89 7.54
N ARG A 60 7.65 -2.40 8.25
CA ARG A 60 7.94 -0.97 8.38
C ARG A 60 8.80 -0.47 7.22
N ILE A 61 8.40 0.64 6.62
CA ILE A 61 9.16 1.36 5.58
C ILE A 61 9.45 2.76 6.11
N ASP A 62 10.72 3.02 6.39
CA ASP A 62 11.20 4.34 6.80
C ASP A 62 11.52 5.18 5.57
N ARG A 63 11.07 6.44 5.57
CA ARG A 63 11.28 7.39 4.47
C ARG A 63 10.83 6.82 3.13
N VAL A 64 9.52 6.56 3.03
CA VAL A 64 8.89 6.06 1.80
C VAL A 64 9.22 6.94 0.60
N SER A 65 9.26 6.32 -0.57
CA SER A 65 9.57 6.96 -1.85
C SER A 65 8.65 6.43 -2.94
N GLU A 66 8.67 7.06 -4.11
CA GLU A 66 7.85 6.58 -5.22
C GLU A 66 8.17 5.15 -5.67
N SER A 67 9.37 4.63 -5.39
CA SER A 67 9.71 3.24 -5.67
C SER A 67 9.03 2.22 -4.75
N ASP A 68 8.46 2.68 -3.63
CA ASP A 68 7.68 1.84 -2.72
C ASP A 68 6.20 1.74 -3.14
N ASN A 69 5.79 2.40 -4.23
CA ASN A 69 4.44 2.22 -4.77
C ASN A 69 4.20 0.77 -5.20
N GLY A 70 3.03 0.22 -4.86
CA GLY A 70 2.65 -1.10 -5.32
C GLY A 70 1.58 -1.78 -4.50
N GLU A 71 1.31 -3.04 -4.87
CA GLU A 71 0.38 -3.92 -4.18
C GLU A 71 1.11 -4.78 -3.16
N TYR A 72 0.67 -4.72 -1.91
CA TYR A 72 1.25 -5.45 -0.80
C TYR A 72 0.32 -6.53 -0.28
N SER A 73 0.84 -7.76 -0.18
CA SER A 73 0.13 -8.90 0.39
C SER A 73 1.06 -9.70 1.30
N CYS A 74 0.50 -10.45 2.26
CA CYS A 74 1.26 -11.32 3.14
C CYS A 74 0.77 -12.77 3.08
N MET A 75 1.65 -13.71 3.43
CA MET A 75 1.31 -15.09 3.73
C MET A 75 2.14 -15.61 4.92
N VAL A 76 1.74 -16.75 5.47
CA VAL A 76 2.49 -17.42 6.55
C VAL A 76 3.13 -18.71 6.04
N ARG A 77 4.37 -18.95 6.47
CA ARG A 77 5.14 -20.16 6.15
C ARG A 77 5.71 -20.82 7.40
N GLU A 78 6.01 -22.11 7.28
CA GLU A 78 6.74 -22.91 8.26
C GLU A 78 7.91 -23.59 7.54
N GLY A 79 9.12 -23.05 7.72
CA GLY A 79 10.25 -23.41 6.87
C GLY A 79 9.95 -23.08 5.40
N ASP A 80 10.05 -24.10 4.53
CA ASP A 80 9.73 -23.99 3.11
C ASP A 80 8.25 -24.29 2.79
N ARG A 81 7.43 -24.60 3.80
CA ARG A 81 6.02 -24.97 3.62
C ARG A 81 5.12 -23.75 3.74
N GLN A 82 4.34 -23.48 2.70
CA GLN A 82 3.25 -22.49 2.72
C GLN A 82 2.09 -22.99 3.61
N LEU A 83 1.69 -22.19 4.59
CA LEU A 83 0.61 -22.50 5.53
C LEU A 83 -0.73 -21.88 5.13
N THR A 84 -0.68 -20.69 4.53
CA THR A 84 -1.84 -19.93 4.09
C THR A 84 -1.70 -19.56 2.63
N GLU A 85 -2.81 -19.29 1.96
CA GLU A 85 -2.78 -18.50 0.74
C GLU A 85 -2.30 -17.06 1.02
N TRP A 86 -1.97 -16.32 -0.04
CA TRP A 86 -1.72 -14.88 0.07
C TRP A 86 -2.99 -14.16 0.49
N SER A 87 -2.84 -13.14 1.34
CA SER A 87 -3.91 -12.21 1.67
C SER A 87 -4.41 -11.45 0.44
N ASP A 88 -5.57 -10.81 0.58
CA ASP A 88 -5.93 -9.72 -0.32
C ASP A 88 -4.83 -8.64 -0.27
N ALA A 89 -4.56 -8.04 -1.43
CA ALA A 89 -3.53 -7.02 -1.55
C ALA A 89 -4.07 -5.63 -1.15
N VAL A 90 -3.24 -4.84 -0.48
CA VAL A 90 -3.47 -3.42 -0.27
C VAL A 90 -2.56 -2.60 -1.17
N THR A 91 -3.08 -1.56 -1.79
CA THR A 91 -2.28 -0.66 -2.62
C THR A 91 -1.68 0.45 -1.76
N LEU A 92 -0.35 0.55 -1.77
CA LEU A 92 0.37 1.69 -1.23
C LEU A 92 0.60 2.71 -2.34
N THR A 93 0.10 3.94 -2.15
CA THR A 93 0.35 5.07 -3.05
C THR A 93 1.27 6.09 -2.36
N VAL A 94 2.47 6.29 -2.89
CA VAL A 94 3.41 7.32 -2.44
C VAL A 94 3.45 8.46 -3.45
N ARG A 95 3.30 9.69 -2.98
CA ARG A 95 3.34 10.93 -3.78
C ARG A 95 4.50 11.82 -3.36
N CYS A 96 5.04 12.60 -4.28
CA CYS A 96 5.98 13.65 -3.92
C CYS A 96 5.21 14.91 -3.51
N GLU A 97 5.70 15.64 -2.51
CA GLU A 97 5.06 16.90 -2.08
C GLU A 97 5.07 17.96 -3.21
N SER A 98 6.07 17.93 -4.09
CA SER A 98 6.14 18.77 -5.30
C SER A 98 4.99 18.53 -6.29
N ASP A 99 4.31 17.39 -6.20
CA ASP A 99 3.16 17.08 -7.06
C ASP A 99 1.97 17.99 -6.72
N LEU A 100 1.81 18.36 -5.45
CA LEU A 100 0.75 19.27 -5.00
C LEU A 100 0.97 20.69 -5.48
N GLU A 101 2.21 21.17 -5.45
CA GLU A 101 2.56 22.49 -6.01
C GLU A 101 2.30 22.54 -7.52
N THR A 102 2.66 21.47 -8.25
CA THR A 102 2.41 21.39 -9.69
C THR A 102 0.90 21.37 -10.01
N VAL A 103 0.10 20.62 -9.25
CA VAL A 103 -1.36 20.58 -9.41
C VAL A 103 -2.00 21.93 -9.09
N LEU A 104 -1.56 22.62 -8.03
CA LEU A 104 -2.03 23.96 -7.66
C LEU A 104 -1.58 25.05 -8.65
N LEU A 105 -0.48 24.84 -9.37
CA LEU A 105 -0.08 25.76 -10.44
C LEU A 105 -0.90 25.52 -11.71
N LEU A 106 -1.22 24.27 -12.02
CA LEU A 106 -2.07 23.91 -13.15
C LEU A 106 -3.53 24.31 -12.95
N ASP A 107 -4.09 24.15 -11.75
CA ASP A 107 -5.46 24.56 -11.47
C ASP A 107 -5.61 26.09 -11.49
N PHE A 108 -4.62 26.82 -10.96
CA PHE A 108 -4.54 28.27 -11.04
C PHE A 108 -4.41 28.75 -12.49
N SER A 109 -3.55 28.10 -13.28
CA SER A 109 -3.39 28.38 -14.70
C SER A 109 -4.69 28.09 -15.48
N MET A 110 -5.31 26.94 -15.27
CA MET A 110 -6.60 26.57 -15.89
C MET A 110 -7.72 27.55 -15.51
N LYS A 111 -7.79 28.01 -14.25
CA LYS A 111 -8.73 29.05 -13.81
C LYS A 111 -8.45 30.40 -14.48
N GLN A 112 -7.19 30.74 -14.70
CA GLN A 112 -6.81 31.94 -15.44
C GLN A 112 -7.23 31.83 -16.92
N PHE A 113 -7.06 30.67 -17.55
CA PHE A 113 -7.51 30.42 -18.93
C PHE A 113 -9.03 30.40 -19.08
N THR A 114 -9.77 29.77 -18.16
CA THR A 114 -11.25 29.73 -18.24
C THR A 114 -11.87 31.11 -18.01
N SER A 115 -11.30 31.94 -17.14
CA SER A 115 -11.74 33.32 -16.92
C SER A 115 -11.64 34.17 -18.20
N VAL A 116 -10.59 33.98 -19.00
CA VAL A 116 -10.38 34.69 -20.28
C VAL A 116 -11.38 34.26 -21.37
N ILE A 117 -11.95 33.05 -21.27
CA ILE A 117 -12.94 32.55 -22.24
C ILE A 117 -14.35 33.11 -21.96
N SER A 118 -14.64 33.59 -20.73
CA SER A 118 -15.94 34.17 -20.38
C SER A 118 -16.18 35.61 -20.85
N ASP A 119 -15.15 36.36 -21.29
CA ASP A 119 -15.29 37.78 -21.66
C ASP A 119 -15.46 38.04 -23.18
N HIS A 120 -15.51 36.99 -24.00
CA HIS A 120 -15.64 37.11 -25.48
C HIS A 120 -16.96 36.59 -26.07
N ARG A 121 -18.03 36.42 -25.27
CA ARG A 121 -19.39 36.17 -25.78
C ARG A 121 -20.40 37.15 -25.19
N ASN A 122 -20.33 38.42 -25.60
CA ASN A 122 -21.46 39.36 -25.59
C ASN A 122 -21.12 40.68 -26.33
N VAL A 123 -20.74 40.57 -27.60
CA VAL A 123 -20.86 41.66 -28.58
C VAL A 123 -21.69 41.14 -29.74
#